data_AF-A0A8T2WHM4-F1
#
_entry.id   AF-A0A8T2WHM4-F1
#
_cell.length_a   1.000
_cell.length_b   1.000
_cell.length_c   1.000
_cell.angle_alpha   90.00
_cell.angle_beta   90.00
_cell.angle_gamma   90.00
#
_symmetry.space_group_name_H-M   'P 1'
#
loop_
_entity.id
_entity.type
_entity.pdbx_description
1 polymer ?
#
loop_
_entity_poly.entity_id
_entity_poly.type
_entity_poly.pdbx_seq_one_letter_code
_entity_poly.pdbx_strand_id
1 'polypeptide(L)'
;KLWQSFEGLSCNNKKLKVFHSDPFDYHSIMDALKGCCGLFYSFEPPSDQPTYDEFMADVEVRAAHNVLEACAQTNTIDKVVFTSSATTVIWNDSHRKAPDLDERNWVT
;
A
#
# COMPACT_ATOMS: atom_id res chain seq x y z
N LYS A 1 -4.32 -4.51 -17.77
CA LYS A 1 -5.26 -5.63 -18.02
C LYS A 1 -5.99 -6.12 -16.76
N LEU A 2 -5.73 -5.57 -15.56
CA LEU A 2 -6.51 -5.86 -14.33
C LEU A 2 -7.83 -5.07 -14.24
N TRP A 3 -7.91 -3.91 -14.89
CA TRP A 3 -9.06 -2.99 -14.81
C TRP A 3 -10.35 -3.49 -15.45
N GLN A 4 -10.27 -4.37 -16.46
CA GLN A 4 -11.47 -5.02 -17.02
C GLN A 4 -12.16 -5.95 -16.00
N SER A 5 -11.48 -6.33 -14.91
CA SER A 5 -12.06 -7.23 -13.90
C SER A 5 -12.90 -6.49 -12.85
N PHE A 6 -12.71 -5.18 -12.65
CA PHE A 6 -13.45 -4.40 -11.65
C PHE A 6 -14.70 -3.70 -12.19
N GLU A 7 -14.78 -3.42 -13.50
CA GLU A 7 -16.00 -2.88 -14.13
C GLU A 7 -17.21 -3.84 -14.05
N GLY A 8 -16.98 -5.11 -13.72
CA GLY A 8 -18.01 -6.13 -13.54
C GLY A 8 -18.56 -6.28 -12.11
N LEU A 9 -18.01 -5.58 -11.11
CA LEU A 9 -18.55 -5.61 -9.74
C LEU A 9 -19.74 -4.66 -9.65
N SER A 10 -20.89 -5.10 -10.17
CA SER A 10 -22.19 -4.60 -9.74
C SER A 10 -22.34 -4.97 -8.26
N CYS A 11 -21.76 -4.16 -7.39
CA CYS A 11 -21.86 -4.30 -5.96
C CYS A 11 -23.28 -3.88 -5.56
N ASN A 12 -24.21 -4.83 -5.65
CA ASN A 12 -25.58 -4.72 -5.14
C ASN A 12 -25.61 -4.66 -3.59
N ASN A 13 -24.48 -4.32 -2.96
CA ASN A 13 -24.22 -4.34 -1.54
C ASN A 13 -23.85 -2.91 -1.10
N LYS A 14 -24.76 -2.26 -0.37
CA LYS A 14 -24.64 -0.85 0.06
C LYS A 14 -23.43 -0.56 0.98
N LYS A 15 -22.69 -1.60 1.39
CA LYS A 15 -21.53 -1.52 2.28
C LYS A 15 -20.18 -1.40 1.54
N LEU A 16 -20.15 -1.61 0.22
CA LEU A 16 -18.94 -1.45 -0.59
C LEU A 16 -19.09 -0.24 -1.50
N LYS A 17 -18.09 0.64 -1.49
CA LYS A 17 -17.97 1.76 -2.43
C LYS A 17 -16.59 1.67 -3.05
N VAL A 18 -16.54 1.77 -4.37
CA VAL A 18 -15.29 1.75 -5.15
C VAL A 18 -14.99 3.17 -5.60
N PHE A 19 -13.76 3.60 -5.38
CA PHE A 19 -13.25 4.89 -5.80
C PHE A 19 -12.03 4.68 -6.69
N HIS A 20 -11.86 5.55 -7.68
CA HIS A 20 -10.61 5.64 -8.40
C HIS A 20 -9.64 6.47 -7.57
N SER A 21 -8.45 5.94 -7.29
CA SER A 21 -7.38 6.65 -6.61
C SER A 21 -6.05 6.30 -7.26
N ASP A 22 -5.30 7.33 -7.62
CA ASP A 22 -3.93 7.24 -8.08
C ASP A 22 -3.01 7.65 -6.90
N PRO A 23 -2.07 6.79 -6.45
CA PRO A 23 -1.13 7.12 -5.39
C PRO A 23 -0.24 8.35 -5.67
N PHE A 24 -0.17 8.81 -6.93
CA PHE A 24 0.55 10.01 -7.34
C PHE A 24 -0.35 11.23 -7.57
N ASP A 25 -1.68 11.08 -7.45
CA ASP A 25 -2.63 12.18 -7.43
C ASP A 25 -3.25 12.34 -6.04
N TYR A 26 -2.73 13.31 -5.32
CA TYR A 26 -3.18 13.68 -3.98
C TYR A 26 -4.70 13.91 -3.88
N HIS A 27 -5.33 14.53 -4.90
CA HIS A 27 -6.76 14.84 -4.84
C HIS A 27 -7.60 13.56 -4.89
N SER A 28 -7.21 12.62 -5.74
CA SER A 28 -7.87 11.31 -5.85
C SER A 28 -7.81 10.51 -4.54
N ILE A 29 -6.70 10.61 -3.80
CA ILE A 29 -6.53 9.95 -2.49
C ILE A 29 -7.44 10.62 -1.45
N MET A 30 -7.43 11.95 -1.37
CA MET A 30 -8.27 12.70 -0.43
C MET A 30 -9.76 12.42 -0.64
N ASP A 31 -10.21 12.35 -1.89
CA ASP A 31 -11.59 12.03 -2.23
C ASP A 31 -11.98 10.62 -1.77
N ALA A 32 -11.08 9.64 -1.93
CA ALA A 32 -11.28 8.27 -1.45
C ALA A 32 -11.25 8.15 0.09
N LEU A 33 -10.45 8.97 0.77
CA LEU A 33 -10.32 8.97 2.24
C LEU A 33 -11.46 9.70 2.96
N LYS A 34 -12.25 10.51 2.25
CA LYS A 34 -13.28 11.36 2.87
C LYS A 34 -14.31 10.54 3.64
N GLY A 35 -14.36 10.73 4.95
CA GLY A 35 -15.29 10.05 5.85
C GLY A 35 -14.83 8.65 6.29
N CYS A 36 -13.62 8.24 5.92
CA CYS A 36 -12.98 7.04 6.45
C CYS A 36 -12.34 7.33 7.81
N CYS A 37 -12.35 6.34 8.70
CA CYS A 37 -11.70 6.42 10.03
C CYS A 37 -10.34 5.73 10.11
N GLY A 38 -9.99 4.94 9.08
CA GLY A 38 -8.69 4.33 8.97
C GLY A 38 -8.43 3.86 7.55
N LEU A 39 -7.17 3.57 7.27
CA LEU A 39 -6.69 3.14 5.97
C LEU A 39 -5.90 1.83 6.11
N PHE A 40 -6.17 0.89 5.20
CA PHE A 40 -5.29 -0.26 4.94
C PHE A 40 -4.58 0.00 3.62
N TYR A 41 -3.29 0.27 3.67
CA TYR A 41 -2.46 0.53 2.52
C TYR A 41 -1.78 -0.75 2.05
N SER A 42 -1.98 -1.09 0.79
CA SER A 42 -1.32 -2.20 0.10
C SER A 42 -0.78 -1.70 -1.23
N PHE A 43 0.53 -1.80 -1.41
CA PHE A 43 1.19 -1.49 -2.68
C PHE A 43 1.38 -2.77 -3.48
N GLU A 44 0.95 -2.75 -4.73
CA GLU A 44 1.17 -3.85 -5.66
C GLU A 44 1.90 -3.30 -6.90
N PRO A 45 3.09 -3.85 -7.24
CA PRO A 45 3.83 -3.43 -8.41
C PRO A 45 2.98 -3.58 -9.68
N PRO A 46 3.12 -2.65 -10.64
CA PRO A 46 2.36 -2.73 -11.87
C PRO A 46 2.75 -3.97 -12.68
N SER A 47 1.76 -4.60 -13.33
CA SER A 47 1.91 -5.94 -13.96
C SER A 47 2.98 -6.04 -15.06
N ASP A 48 3.38 -4.89 -15.61
CA ASP A 48 4.42 -4.72 -16.63
C ASP A 48 5.84 -4.60 -16.04
N GLN A 49 5.97 -4.38 -14.73
CA GLN A 49 7.22 -4.42 -13.99
C GLN A 49 7.10 -5.36 -12.76
N PRO A 50 7.11 -6.69 -12.96
CA PRO A 50 6.98 -7.66 -11.87
C PRO A 50 8.23 -7.76 -10.98
N THR A 51 9.36 -7.20 -11.42
CA THR A 51 10.62 -7.21 -10.66
C THR A 51 10.66 -6.01 -9.73
N TYR A 52 10.88 -6.28 -8.45
CA TYR A 52 11.09 -5.25 -7.44
C TYR A 52 12.56 -4.81 -7.46
N ASP A 53 12.86 -3.68 -8.09
CA ASP A 53 14.18 -3.06 -8.16
C ASP A 53 14.25 -1.75 -7.34
N GLU A 54 15.41 -1.08 -7.34
CA GLU A 54 15.60 0.20 -6.63
C GLU A 54 14.61 1.27 -7.10
N PHE A 55 14.25 1.28 -8.38
CA PHE A 55 13.25 2.20 -8.93
C PHE A 55 11.86 1.89 -8.38
N MET A 56 11.45 0.62 -8.29
CA MET A 56 10.18 0.23 -7.65
C MET A 56 10.15 0.60 -6.17
N ALA A 57 11.28 0.47 -5.46
CA ALA A 57 11.38 0.91 -4.07
C ALA A 57 11.12 2.43 -3.94
N ASP A 58 11.74 3.25 -4.79
CA ASP A 58 11.51 4.70 -4.81
C ASP A 58 10.04 5.07 -5.14
N VAL A 59 9.42 4.31 -6.06
CA VAL A 59 8.01 4.47 -6.44
C VAL A 59 7.09 4.14 -5.26
N GLU A 60 7.33 3.02 -4.56
CA GLU A 60 6.55 2.64 -3.39
C GLU A 60 6.70 3.66 -2.26
N VAL A 61 7.93 4.11 -1.97
CA VAL A 61 8.20 5.13 -0.94
C VAL A 61 7.44 6.42 -1.25
N ARG A 62 7.47 6.87 -2.51
CA ARG A 62 6.74 8.07 -2.94
C ARG A 62 5.23 7.91 -2.84
N ALA A 63 4.70 6.76 -3.26
CA ALA A 63 3.28 6.44 -3.15
C ALA A 63 2.82 6.42 -1.68
N ALA A 64 3.57 5.73 -0.81
CA ALA A 64 3.29 5.65 0.61
C ALA A 64 3.36 7.04 1.27
N HIS A 65 4.33 7.87 0.90
CA HIS A 65 4.45 9.23 1.40
C HIS A 65 3.22 10.09 1.06
N ASN A 66 2.78 10.08 -0.20
CA ASN A 66 1.60 10.82 -0.65
C ASN A 66 0.33 10.38 0.11
N VAL A 67 0.18 9.08 0.31
CA VAL A 67 -0.95 8.51 1.06
C VAL A 67 -0.93 8.93 2.53
N LEU A 68 0.24 8.94 3.16
CA LEU A 68 0.39 9.39 4.55
C LEU A 68 0.07 10.87 4.71
N GLU A 69 0.56 11.72 3.82
CA GLU A 69 0.25 13.15 3.81
C GLU A 69 -1.26 13.37 3.65
N ALA A 70 -1.92 12.66 2.73
CA ALA A 70 -3.36 12.75 2.55
C ALA A 70 -4.13 12.29 3.80
N CYS A 71 -3.66 11.23 4.45
CA CYS A 71 -4.22 10.76 5.72
C CYS A 71 -4.06 11.80 6.83
N ALA A 72 -2.89 12.43 6.95
CA ALA A 72 -2.62 13.47 7.95
C ALA A 72 -3.50 14.71 7.78
N GLN A 73 -3.87 15.04 6.53
CA GLN A 73 -4.77 16.15 6.20
C GLN A 73 -6.25 15.77 6.29
N THR A 74 -6.57 14.49 6.48
CA THR A 74 -7.94 14.00 6.64
C THR A 74 -8.26 13.80 8.11
N ASN A 75 -8.96 14.78 8.72
CA ASN A 75 -9.26 14.81 10.15
C ASN A 75 -10.00 13.58 10.71
N THR A 76 -10.61 12.75 9.87
CA THR A 76 -11.34 11.57 10.31
C THR A 76 -10.46 10.33 10.44
N ILE A 77 -9.25 10.31 9.85
CA ILE A 77 -8.37 9.15 9.87
C ILE A 77 -7.62 9.07 11.21
N ASP A 78 -7.85 7.99 11.95
CA ASP A 78 -7.20 7.73 13.23
C ASP A 78 -6.05 6.72 13.14
N LYS A 79 -6.07 5.84 12.12
CA LYS A 79 -5.12 4.73 11.97
C LYS A 79 -4.81 4.43 10.51
N VAL A 80 -3.53 4.18 10.23
CA VAL A 80 -3.06 3.67 8.94
C VAL A 80 -2.31 2.36 9.18
N VAL A 81 -2.65 1.33 8.41
CA VAL A 81 -2.03 0.00 8.47
C VAL A 81 -1.35 -0.24 7.13
N PHE A 82 -0.02 -0.44 7.16
CA PHE A 82 0.76 -0.80 5.98
C PHE A 82 0.91 -2.30 5.90
N THR A 83 0.67 -2.87 4.72
CA THR A 83 1.06 -4.24 4.43
C THR A 83 2.50 -4.26 3.93
N SER A 84 3.42 -4.83 4.71
CA SER A 84 4.79 -5.11 4.25
C SER A 84 4.87 -6.51 3.61
N SER A 85 5.97 -6.78 2.90
CA SER A 85 6.24 -8.08 2.30
C SER A 85 7.21 -8.92 3.15
N ALA A 86 7.03 -10.24 3.15
CA ALA A 86 7.97 -11.19 3.77
C ALA A 86 9.38 -11.11 3.15
N THR A 87 9.51 -10.64 1.90
CA THR A 87 10.81 -10.43 1.24
C THR A 87 11.68 -9.38 1.93
N THR A 88 11.09 -8.44 2.69
CA THR A 88 11.82 -7.45 3.48
C THR A 88 12.63 -8.08 4.63
N VAL A 89 12.32 -9.33 5.02
CA VAL A 89 12.98 -10.02 6.15
C VAL A 89 14.03 -11.04 5.66
N ILE A 90 14.02 -11.40 4.38
CA ILE A 90 14.79 -12.54 3.85
C ILE A 90 16.25 -12.19 3.50
N TRP A 91 16.62 -10.90 3.44
CA TRP A 91 18.01 -10.50 3.17
C TRP A 91 18.77 -10.15 4.46
N ASN A 92 19.09 -11.15 5.26
CA ASN A 92 20.23 -11.05 6.17
C ASN A 92 21.25 -12.11 5.73
N ASP A 93 22.33 -11.65 5.09
CA ASP A 93 23.48 -12.47 4.65
C ASP A 93 24.33 -12.88 5.86
N SER A 94 23.70 -13.54 6.82
CA SER A 94 24.39 -14.23 7.89
C SER A 94 23.95 -15.67 7.91
N HIS A 95 24.77 -16.51 7.28
CA HIS A 95 24.80 -17.96 7.37
C HIS A 95 24.83 -18.48 8.82
N ARG A 96 23.77 -18.33 9.61
CA ARG A 96 23.61 -18.93 10.94
C ARG A 96 22.13 -19.21 11.18
N LYS A 97 21.81 -20.50 11.22
CA LYS A 97 20.62 -21.15 11.80
C LYS A 97 19.48 -20.18 12.19
N ALA A 98 18.41 -20.18 11.38
CA ALA A 98 17.08 -19.62 11.67
C ALA A 98 17.05 -18.59 12.80
N PRO A 99 17.32 -17.30 12.52
CA PRO A 99 17.17 -16.25 13.52
C PRO A 99 15.69 -16.13 13.90
N ASP A 100 15.44 -15.92 15.19
CA ASP A 100 14.12 -15.59 15.73
C ASP A 100 13.60 -14.31 15.05
N LEU A 101 12.64 -14.48 14.15
CA LEU A 101 12.07 -13.39 13.36
C LEU A 101 11.05 -12.62 14.22
N ASP A 102 11.53 -11.60 14.92
CA ASP A 102 10.75 -10.59 15.63
C ASP A 102 10.49 -9.33 14.77
N GLU A 103 9.49 -8.53 15.14
CA GLU A 103 9.09 -7.24 14.52
C GLU A 103 10.21 -6.19 14.52
N ARG A 104 11.29 -6.46 15.26
CA ARG A 104 12.50 -5.62 15.34
C ARG A 104 13.55 -5.96 14.29
N ASN A 105 13.32 -6.96 13.44
CA ASN A 105 14.22 -7.28 12.35
C ASN A 105 13.91 -6.38 11.14
N TRP A 106 14.76 -5.38 10.94
CA TRP A 106 14.75 -4.49 9.79
C TRP A 106 16.03 -4.69 8.99
N VAL A 107 15.94 -4.61 7.66
CA VAL A 107 17.12 -4.58 6.78
C VAL A 107 17.73 -3.18 6.84
N THR A 108 19.04 -3.10 7.10
CA THR A 108 19.82 -1.86 7.10
C THR A 108 20.34 -1.53 5.71
#